data_AF-A0A356FZJ2-F1
#
_entry.id   AF-A0A356FZJ2-F1
#
_cell.length_a   1.000
_cell.length_b   1.000
_cell.length_c   1.000
_cell.angle_alpha   90.00
_cell.angle_beta   90.00
_cell.angle_gamma   90.00
#
_symmetry.space_group_name_H-M   'P 1'
#
loop_
_entity.id
_entity.type
_entity.pdbx_description
1 polymer ?
#
loop_
_entity_poly.entity_id
_entity_poly.type
_entity_poly.pdbx_seq_one_letter_code
_entity_poly.pdbx_strand_id
1 'polypeptide(L)'
;MADEEEELSVDDLDELEQQSDSKSAPTDEDGDPPWGATMTVNDTTYAVSLFWQPLQDTNDPFPEVQETVDNVMDGADLFCIRQGTSPQYGIGNSVEGHKAGMPSAAAAIADIFSDKPSSVAVFEVDEGWWFIAVRNDLILSEEDFLYLNEEDAKRAFYAMMAVPDWGRKIAPASWEIEGTEEVDLFDILKEPRGSKLMRIDKARQQKTKIIIGVAALLILVIGYKLFSTMFAPAPKRAFRPIAPLKPLEIEEEKELPPPVEVKPWEKLVSVEDFVNRCYAGVMQIKSMIVPGWKVGNIQCTPSGLSTDWTMEWGHLGILKRAFEEYGMPGFDFMLSDTGTSAVASLSMGEIAVHSETPKYSIYELREEWTNIFQAIKQNVTLSEESEQATQVIPGQNGGEPRTITKVYNKLAFGFSSDLPVSEWLGVFNQFPALELKQLEYNITDGTWSYEGQIYEPSI
;
A
#
# COMPACT_ATOMS: atom_id res chain seq x y z
N MET A 1 -20.09 -34.40 58.96
CA MET A 1 -20.28 -34.92 57.60
C MET A 1 -19.90 -33.77 56.72
N ALA A 2 -18.66 -33.80 56.25
CA ALA A 2 -18.04 -32.76 55.46
C ALA A 2 -17.99 -33.27 54.02
N ASP A 3 -18.47 -32.45 53.10
CA ASP A 3 -18.38 -32.65 51.66
C ASP A 3 -16.95 -32.31 51.23
N GLU A 4 -16.31 -33.24 50.50
CA GLU A 4 -15.03 -33.02 49.84
C GLU A 4 -15.33 -32.62 48.38
N GLU A 5 -14.93 -31.40 48.03
CA GLU A 5 -14.85 -30.92 46.65
C GLU A 5 -13.61 -31.54 45.99
N GLU A 6 -13.82 -32.27 44.89
CA GLU A 6 -12.75 -32.86 44.08
C GLU A 6 -12.21 -31.77 43.13
N GLU A 7 -11.03 -31.22 43.42
CA GLU A 7 -10.30 -30.32 42.53
C GLU A 7 -9.70 -31.12 41.36
N LEU A 8 -10.10 -30.76 40.13
CA LEU A 8 -9.52 -31.26 38.88
C LEU A 8 -8.05 -30.82 38.80
N SER A 9 -7.14 -31.77 38.69
CA SER A 9 -5.70 -31.50 38.67
C SER A 9 -5.22 -31.20 37.25
N VAL A 10 -4.13 -30.43 37.11
CA VAL A 10 -3.54 -30.04 35.82
C VAL A 10 -3.09 -31.27 35.01
N ASP A 11 -2.78 -32.39 35.68
CA ASP A 11 -2.43 -33.64 35.03
C ASP A 11 -3.62 -34.32 34.32
N ASP A 12 -4.87 -34.03 34.75
CA ASP A 12 -6.08 -34.55 34.09
C ASP A 12 -6.42 -33.82 32.78
N LEU A 13 -5.88 -32.61 32.58
CA LEU A 13 -6.01 -31.84 31.33
C LEU A 13 -4.99 -32.28 30.28
N ASP A 14 -3.80 -32.72 30.71
CA ASP A 14 -2.74 -33.20 29.82
C ASP A 14 -3.08 -34.55 29.17
N GLU A 15 -3.94 -35.38 29.80
CA GLU A 15 -4.43 -36.62 29.18
C GLU A 15 -5.53 -36.40 28.13
N LEU A 16 -6.23 -35.25 28.14
CA LEU A 16 -7.18 -34.88 27.08
C LEU A 16 -6.50 -34.20 25.88
N GLU A 17 -5.34 -33.55 26.08
CA GLU A 17 -4.55 -32.96 24.99
C GLU A 17 -3.70 -34.00 24.23
N GLN A 18 -3.42 -35.17 24.82
CA GLN A 18 -2.66 -36.24 24.17
C GLN A 18 -3.50 -37.15 23.26
N GLN A 19 -4.79 -36.87 23.06
CA GLN A 19 -5.67 -37.66 22.19
C GLN A 19 -6.28 -36.87 21.02
N SER A 20 -5.76 -35.69 20.69
CA SER A 20 -5.89 -35.11 19.35
C SER A 20 -4.56 -35.22 18.61
N ASP A 21 -4.10 -36.46 18.47
CA ASP A 21 -3.01 -36.83 17.58
C ASP A 21 -3.44 -36.40 16.17
N SER A 22 -2.89 -35.28 15.69
CA SER A 22 -3.13 -34.76 14.35
C SER A 22 -2.51 -35.74 13.36
N LYS A 23 -3.25 -36.80 13.05
CA LYS A 23 -3.15 -37.44 11.75
C LYS A 23 -3.42 -36.32 10.76
N SER A 24 -2.36 -35.86 10.09
CA SER A 24 -2.45 -35.07 8.89
C SER A 24 -3.57 -35.64 8.04
N ALA A 25 -4.63 -34.86 7.82
CA ALA A 25 -5.55 -35.15 6.75
C ALA A 25 -4.68 -35.42 5.50
N PRO A 26 -4.89 -36.55 4.80
CA PRO A 26 -4.20 -36.75 3.55
C PRO A 26 -4.57 -35.57 2.67
N THR A 27 -3.57 -34.85 2.17
CA THR A 27 -3.75 -34.06 0.95
C THR A 27 -4.21 -35.06 -0.09
N ASP A 28 -5.51 -35.06 -0.41
CA ASP A 28 -5.99 -35.83 -1.54
C ASP A 28 -5.19 -35.35 -2.75
N GLU A 29 -4.48 -36.29 -3.38
CA GLU A 29 -3.58 -36.08 -4.52
C GLU A 29 -4.35 -35.70 -5.81
N ASP A 30 -5.58 -35.20 -5.67
CA ASP A 30 -6.45 -34.68 -6.72
C ASP A 30 -6.80 -33.20 -6.40
N GLY A 31 -5.80 -32.32 -6.52
CA GLY A 31 -5.85 -30.94 -7.06
C GLY A 31 -6.96 -29.92 -6.74
N ASP A 32 -7.94 -30.20 -5.88
CA ASP A 32 -9.06 -29.29 -5.63
C ASP A 32 -8.81 -28.42 -4.37
N PRO A 33 -9.11 -27.11 -4.41
CA PRO A 33 -8.95 -26.23 -3.27
C PRO A 33 -9.84 -26.68 -2.09
N PRO A 34 -9.43 -26.46 -0.82
CA PRO A 34 -10.21 -26.87 0.34
C PRO A 34 -11.50 -26.04 0.57
N TRP A 35 -11.93 -25.26 -0.43
CA TRP A 35 -13.10 -24.40 -0.43
C TRP A 35 -13.83 -24.48 -1.77
N GLY A 36 -15.12 -24.14 -1.78
CA GLY A 36 -15.90 -24.04 -3.01
C GLY A 36 -15.89 -22.62 -3.60
N ALA A 37 -15.87 -22.49 -4.92
CA ALA A 37 -15.94 -21.18 -5.62
C ALA A 37 -17.37 -20.82 -6.10
N THR A 38 -18.27 -21.80 -6.11
CA THR A 38 -19.64 -21.59 -6.61
C THR A 38 -20.61 -22.39 -5.77
N MET A 39 -21.82 -21.86 -5.59
CA MET A 39 -22.95 -22.61 -5.05
C MET A 39 -24.19 -22.43 -5.94
N THR A 40 -25.11 -23.39 -5.88
CA THR A 40 -26.33 -23.37 -6.68
C THR A 40 -27.56 -23.19 -5.80
N VAL A 41 -28.30 -22.10 -6.04
CA VAL A 41 -29.55 -21.80 -5.33
C VAL A 41 -30.65 -21.51 -6.34
N ASN A 42 -31.76 -22.25 -6.30
CA ASN A 42 -32.90 -22.12 -7.22
C ASN A 42 -32.49 -22.08 -8.71
N ASP A 43 -31.77 -23.11 -9.18
CA ASP A 43 -31.24 -23.23 -10.54
C ASP A 43 -30.28 -22.09 -10.98
N THR A 44 -29.86 -21.24 -10.05
CA THR A 44 -28.93 -20.14 -10.30
C THR A 44 -27.60 -20.46 -9.63
N THR A 45 -26.55 -20.58 -10.43
CA THR A 45 -25.18 -20.70 -9.92
C THR A 45 -24.64 -19.33 -9.57
N TYR A 46 -24.33 -19.13 -8.30
CA TYR A 46 -23.70 -17.92 -7.77
C TYR A 46 -22.20 -18.11 -7.58
N ALA A 47 -21.46 -17.02 -7.74
CA ALA A 47 -20.09 -16.91 -7.27
C ALA A 47 -20.09 -16.61 -5.75
N VAL A 48 -19.26 -17.35 -5.02
CA VAL A 48 -18.98 -17.26 -3.58
C VAL A 48 -17.49 -17.40 -3.39
N SER A 49 -16.96 -17.14 -2.19
CA SER A 49 -15.50 -17.18 -2.00
C SER A 49 -14.78 -16.09 -2.81
N LEU A 50 -15.42 -14.91 -2.93
CA LEU A 50 -14.83 -13.74 -3.56
C LEU A 50 -14.05 -12.92 -2.52
N PHE A 51 -12.95 -12.33 -2.95
CA PHE A 51 -12.21 -11.38 -2.11
C PHE A 51 -12.78 -9.97 -2.28
N TRP A 52 -13.20 -9.36 -1.18
CA TRP A 52 -13.88 -8.06 -1.20
C TRP A 52 -12.98 -6.91 -0.75
N GLN A 53 -13.03 -5.79 -1.46
CA GLN A 53 -12.34 -4.56 -1.07
C GLN A 53 -13.26 -3.33 -1.24
N PRO A 54 -13.12 -2.31 -0.38
CA PRO A 54 -13.71 -1.00 -0.63
C PRO A 54 -13.24 -0.44 -1.97
N LEU A 55 -14.11 0.25 -2.69
CA LEU A 55 -13.79 0.92 -3.94
C LEU A 55 -13.73 2.43 -3.71
N GLN A 56 -12.58 3.04 -3.96
CA GLN A 56 -12.39 4.49 -3.80
C GLN A 56 -12.85 5.27 -5.03
N ASP A 57 -12.44 4.85 -6.24
CA ASP A 57 -12.83 5.51 -7.50
C ASP A 57 -13.92 4.73 -8.24
N THR A 58 -15.15 5.18 -8.06
CA THR A 58 -16.32 4.62 -8.78
C THR A 58 -16.34 4.93 -10.27
N ASN A 59 -15.65 5.98 -10.73
CA ASN A 59 -15.65 6.38 -12.14
C ASN A 59 -14.66 5.56 -12.97
N ASP A 60 -13.55 5.17 -12.36
CA ASP A 60 -12.53 4.31 -12.97
C ASP A 60 -12.07 3.24 -11.97
N PRO A 61 -12.86 2.18 -11.75
CA PRO A 61 -12.56 1.14 -10.74
C PRO A 61 -11.40 0.22 -11.12
N PHE A 62 -10.98 0.24 -12.39
CA PHE A 62 -10.05 -0.74 -12.95
C PHE A 62 -8.63 -0.65 -12.41
N PRO A 63 -8.01 0.53 -12.20
CA PRO A 63 -6.68 0.62 -11.62
C PRO A 63 -6.61 -0.04 -10.23
N GLU A 64 -7.61 0.20 -9.39
CA GLU A 64 -7.69 -0.35 -8.02
C GLU A 64 -7.93 -1.87 -8.03
N VAL A 65 -8.84 -2.35 -8.90
CA VAL A 65 -9.04 -3.80 -9.11
C VAL A 65 -7.75 -4.46 -9.61
N GLN A 66 -7.06 -3.85 -10.58
CA GLN A 66 -5.82 -4.40 -11.14
C GLN A 66 -4.69 -4.42 -10.10
N GLU A 67 -4.54 -3.35 -9.33
CA GLU A 67 -3.58 -3.28 -8.24
C GLU A 67 -3.81 -4.39 -7.21
N THR A 68 -5.07 -4.69 -6.91
CA THR A 68 -5.40 -5.78 -5.97
C THR A 68 -5.09 -7.15 -6.57
N VAL A 69 -5.37 -7.37 -7.86
CA VAL A 69 -5.00 -8.62 -8.54
C VAL A 69 -3.48 -8.80 -8.60
N ASP A 70 -2.74 -7.75 -8.95
CA ASP A 70 -1.29 -7.82 -9.12
C ASP A 70 -0.55 -8.02 -7.77
N ASN A 71 -1.11 -7.52 -6.66
CA ASN A 71 -0.46 -7.53 -5.36
C ASN A 71 -1.00 -8.57 -4.36
N VAL A 72 -2.28 -8.96 -4.48
CA VAL A 72 -2.98 -9.78 -3.47
C VAL A 72 -3.53 -11.08 -4.06
N MET A 73 -4.16 -11.01 -5.23
CA MET A 73 -4.82 -12.16 -5.88
C MET A 73 -4.20 -12.51 -7.22
N ASP A 74 -2.92 -12.91 -7.23
CA ASP A 74 -2.21 -13.23 -8.46
C ASP A 74 -2.95 -14.31 -9.26
N GLY A 75 -3.12 -14.05 -10.56
CA GLY A 75 -3.86 -14.93 -11.48
C GLY A 75 -5.38 -14.77 -11.49
N ALA A 76 -5.99 -13.92 -10.66
CA ALA A 76 -7.42 -13.62 -10.76
C ALA A 76 -7.76 -12.88 -12.07
N ASP A 77 -8.85 -13.27 -12.74
CA ASP A 77 -9.24 -12.72 -14.05
C ASP A 77 -10.68 -12.15 -14.09
N LEU A 78 -11.41 -12.24 -12.97
CA LEU A 78 -12.79 -11.80 -12.85
C LEU A 78 -12.97 -10.85 -11.67
N PHE A 79 -13.87 -9.89 -11.83
CA PHE A 79 -14.28 -9.01 -10.74
C PHE A 79 -15.76 -8.59 -10.91
N CYS A 80 -16.40 -8.17 -9.83
CA CYS A 80 -17.71 -7.53 -9.86
C CYS A 80 -17.68 -6.24 -9.03
N ILE A 81 -18.60 -5.32 -9.28
CA ILE A 81 -18.72 -4.08 -8.50
C ILE A 81 -20.07 -4.07 -7.81
N ARG A 82 -20.07 -3.90 -6.49
CA ARG A 82 -21.25 -3.63 -5.68
C ARG A 82 -21.30 -2.13 -5.38
N GLN A 83 -22.45 -1.49 -5.57
CA GLN A 83 -22.58 -0.05 -5.37
C GLN A 83 -22.82 0.30 -3.90
N GLY A 84 -23.68 -0.45 -3.19
CA GLY A 84 -23.92 -0.30 -1.74
C GLY A 84 -24.13 1.15 -1.25
N THR A 85 -24.02 1.33 0.06
CA THR A 85 -23.81 2.64 0.71
C THR A 85 -22.37 3.10 0.49
N SER A 86 -21.45 2.13 0.54
CA SER A 86 -20.04 2.29 0.18
C SER A 86 -19.74 1.31 -0.96
N PRO A 87 -19.31 1.80 -2.12
CA PRO A 87 -18.94 0.96 -3.24
C PRO A 87 -17.83 -0.03 -2.89
N GLN A 88 -17.92 -1.25 -3.41
CA GLN A 88 -16.94 -2.31 -3.22
C GLN A 88 -16.74 -3.08 -4.54
N TYR A 89 -15.62 -3.75 -4.65
CA TYR A 89 -15.41 -4.75 -5.69
C TYR A 89 -15.07 -6.11 -5.07
N GLY A 90 -15.60 -7.17 -5.70
CA GLY A 90 -15.31 -8.55 -5.36
C GLY A 90 -14.49 -9.17 -6.48
N ILE A 91 -13.35 -9.79 -6.16
CA ILE A 91 -12.44 -10.44 -7.12
C ILE A 91 -12.65 -11.94 -7.08
N GLY A 92 -12.63 -12.57 -8.26
CA GLY A 92 -12.72 -14.02 -8.40
C GLY A 92 -11.81 -14.54 -9.50
N ASN A 93 -11.57 -15.84 -9.46
CA ASN A 93 -10.68 -16.55 -10.37
C ASN A 93 -11.41 -17.60 -11.21
N SER A 94 -11.27 -17.55 -12.54
CA SER A 94 -11.84 -18.56 -13.42
C SER A 94 -11.18 -19.94 -13.33
N VAL A 95 -9.94 -20.03 -12.87
CA VAL A 95 -9.25 -21.30 -12.61
C VAL A 95 -9.94 -22.07 -11.49
N GLU A 96 -10.48 -21.36 -10.50
CA GLU A 96 -11.19 -21.92 -9.35
C GLU A 96 -12.66 -22.25 -9.63
N GLY A 97 -13.17 -21.92 -10.82
CA GLY A 97 -14.52 -22.27 -11.27
C GLY A 97 -15.45 -21.09 -11.53
N HIS A 98 -15.04 -19.86 -11.19
CA HIS A 98 -15.82 -18.67 -11.48
C HIS A 98 -15.97 -18.41 -12.99
N LYS A 99 -17.07 -17.78 -13.41
CA LYS A 99 -17.32 -17.42 -14.81
C LYS A 99 -17.89 -16.02 -14.94
N ALA A 100 -17.50 -15.33 -16.01
CA ALA A 100 -18.09 -14.05 -16.38
C ALA A 100 -19.61 -14.19 -16.56
N GLY A 101 -20.37 -13.28 -15.96
CA GLY A 101 -21.83 -13.26 -15.96
C GLY A 101 -22.47 -13.96 -14.76
N MET A 102 -21.72 -14.72 -13.96
CA MET A 102 -22.23 -15.26 -12.69
C MET A 102 -22.58 -14.11 -11.73
N PRO A 103 -23.75 -14.15 -11.08
CA PRO A 103 -24.07 -13.26 -9.97
C PRO A 103 -23.24 -13.61 -8.72
N SER A 104 -22.79 -12.61 -7.97
CA SER A 104 -22.21 -12.80 -6.64
C SER A 104 -23.32 -12.98 -5.60
N ALA A 105 -23.23 -14.06 -4.80
CA ALA A 105 -24.17 -14.28 -3.70
C ALA A 105 -23.98 -13.26 -2.57
N ALA A 106 -22.73 -12.93 -2.23
CA ALA A 106 -22.44 -11.95 -1.19
C ALA A 106 -23.02 -10.57 -1.52
N ALA A 107 -22.90 -10.13 -2.78
CA ALA A 107 -23.55 -8.90 -3.22
C ALA A 107 -25.07 -8.97 -3.10
N ALA A 108 -25.68 -10.11 -3.45
CA ALA A 108 -27.12 -10.29 -3.36
C ALA A 108 -27.61 -10.25 -1.91
N ILE A 109 -26.93 -10.95 -0.99
CA ILE A 109 -27.29 -10.99 0.43
C ILE A 109 -27.09 -9.63 1.09
N ALA A 110 -25.97 -8.95 0.84
CA ALA A 110 -25.73 -7.62 1.40
C ALA A 110 -26.83 -6.61 0.99
N ASP A 111 -27.31 -6.69 -0.26
CA ASP A 111 -28.41 -5.84 -0.72
C ASP A 111 -29.76 -6.20 -0.06
N ILE A 112 -30.02 -7.49 0.15
CA ILE A 112 -31.25 -7.97 0.81
C ILE A 112 -31.28 -7.60 2.30
N PHE A 113 -30.12 -7.69 2.97
CA PHE A 113 -29.98 -7.37 4.40
C PHE A 113 -29.67 -5.88 4.67
N SER A 114 -29.88 -5.01 3.67
CA SER A 114 -29.67 -3.56 3.81
C SER A 114 -30.52 -2.91 4.92
N ASP A 115 -31.57 -3.57 5.41
CA ASP A 115 -32.35 -3.13 6.59
C ASP A 115 -31.56 -3.22 7.90
N LYS A 116 -30.61 -4.16 7.97
CA LYS A 116 -29.71 -4.41 9.09
C LYS A 116 -28.28 -4.53 8.53
N PRO A 117 -27.58 -3.41 8.34
CA PRO A 117 -26.35 -3.35 7.54
C PRO A 117 -25.16 -4.10 8.17
N SER A 118 -25.29 -4.61 9.40
CA SER A 118 -24.30 -5.49 10.03
C SER A 118 -24.92 -6.85 10.29
N SER A 119 -24.49 -7.86 9.54
CA SER A 119 -24.96 -9.24 9.62
C SER A 119 -23.81 -10.24 9.52
N VAL A 120 -23.85 -11.28 10.34
CA VAL A 120 -23.02 -12.48 10.21
C VAL A 120 -23.93 -13.68 9.95
N ALA A 121 -23.61 -14.50 8.97
CA ALA A 121 -24.48 -15.58 8.53
C ALA A 121 -23.69 -16.82 8.08
N VAL A 122 -24.21 -18.01 8.42
CA VAL A 122 -23.84 -19.27 7.77
C VAL A 122 -25.10 -19.91 7.20
N PHE A 123 -25.02 -20.38 5.96
CA PHE A 123 -26.07 -21.13 5.28
C PHE A 123 -25.56 -22.51 4.89
N GLU A 124 -26.37 -23.53 5.14
CA GLU A 124 -26.16 -24.87 4.58
C GLU A 124 -26.61 -24.88 3.11
N VAL A 125 -25.76 -25.35 2.21
CA VAL A 125 -26.03 -25.51 0.78
C VAL A 125 -25.54 -26.87 0.30
N ASP A 126 -25.98 -27.31 -0.88
CA ASP A 126 -25.62 -28.63 -1.42
C ASP A 126 -24.09 -28.80 -1.56
N GLU A 127 -23.37 -27.71 -1.84
CA GLU A 127 -21.92 -27.71 -1.99
C GLU A 127 -21.12 -27.55 -0.67
N GLY A 128 -21.78 -27.27 0.47
CA GLY A 128 -21.11 -27.08 1.76
C GLY A 128 -21.78 -26.04 2.67
N TRP A 129 -20.97 -25.23 3.33
CA TRP A 129 -21.40 -24.23 4.31
C TRP A 129 -20.91 -22.84 3.90
N TRP A 130 -21.83 -22.04 3.38
CA TRP A 130 -21.49 -20.69 2.94
C TRP A 130 -21.56 -19.71 4.11
N PHE A 131 -20.40 -19.17 4.46
CA PHE A 131 -20.20 -18.18 5.49
C PHE A 131 -20.08 -16.79 4.88
N ILE A 132 -20.76 -15.81 5.48
CA ILE A 132 -20.65 -14.42 5.10
C ILE A 132 -20.76 -13.47 6.29
N ALA A 133 -19.91 -12.43 6.30
CA ALA A 133 -20.02 -11.31 7.22
C ALA A 133 -20.04 -9.96 6.47
N VAL A 134 -21.08 -9.20 6.74
CA VAL A 134 -21.31 -7.84 6.24
C VAL A 134 -21.36 -6.90 7.43
N ARG A 135 -20.56 -5.83 7.46
CA ARG A 135 -20.53 -4.86 8.56
C ARG A 135 -20.70 -3.46 8.03
N ASN A 136 -21.69 -2.72 8.54
CA ASN A 136 -22.03 -1.37 8.07
C ASN A 136 -22.18 -1.31 6.54
N ASP A 137 -22.85 -2.32 5.96
CA ASP A 137 -23.10 -2.48 4.53
C ASP A 137 -21.83 -2.74 3.69
N LEU A 138 -20.72 -3.11 4.34
CA LEU A 138 -19.49 -3.57 3.70
C LEU A 138 -19.32 -5.08 3.89
N ILE A 139 -19.21 -5.82 2.80
CA ILE A 139 -18.77 -7.22 2.84
C ILE A 139 -17.31 -7.22 3.28
N LEU A 140 -16.97 -7.97 4.32
CA LEU A 140 -15.60 -8.02 4.85
C LEU A 140 -14.72 -8.88 3.92
N SER A 141 -13.43 -8.53 3.82
CA SER A 141 -12.58 -8.91 2.69
C SER A 141 -12.44 -10.41 2.43
N GLU A 142 -12.42 -11.22 3.48
CA GLU A 142 -12.28 -12.68 3.40
C GLU A 142 -13.51 -13.41 3.94
N GLU A 143 -14.55 -12.66 4.31
CA GLU A 143 -15.74 -13.19 4.97
C GLU A 143 -16.89 -13.34 3.98
N ASP A 144 -16.59 -13.88 2.81
CA ASP A 144 -17.48 -14.49 1.84
C ASP A 144 -16.77 -15.79 1.47
N PHE A 145 -17.14 -16.91 2.07
CA PHE A 145 -16.36 -18.15 1.96
C PHE A 145 -17.26 -19.39 2.01
N LEU A 146 -17.07 -20.31 1.08
CA LEU A 146 -17.80 -21.59 1.06
C LEU A 146 -16.90 -22.70 1.60
N TYR A 147 -17.09 -23.04 2.87
CA TYR A 147 -16.39 -24.15 3.52
C TYR A 147 -16.99 -25.48 3.09
N LEU A 148 -16.12 -26.45 2.79
CA LEU A 148 -16.55 -27.83 2.51
C LEU A 148 -16.79 -28.63 3.80
N ASN A 149 -16.36 -28.10 4.95
CA ASN A 149 -16.46 -28.72 6.27
C ASN A 149 -17.29 -27.85 7.23
N GLU A 150 -18.25 -28.46 7.92
CA GLU A 150 -19.14 -27.79 8.88
C GLU A 150 -18.39 -27.17 10.06
N GLU A 151 -17.41 -27.88 10.63
CA GLU A 151 -16.65 -27.43 11.81
C GLU A 151 -15.80 -26.20 11.50
N ASP A 152 -15.30 -26.07 10.27
CA ASP A 152 -14.54 -24.90 9.83
C ASP A 152 -15.45 -23.67 9.68
N ALA A 153 -16.64 -23.83 9.07
CA ALA A 153 -17.64 -22.78 9.01
C ALA A 153 -18.11 -22.35 10.41
N LYS A 154 -18.32 -23.33 11.30
CA LYS A 154 -18.74 -23.09 12.68
C LYS A 154 -17.67 -22.32 13.46
N ARG A 155 -16.39 -22.66 13.28
CA ARG A 155 -15.26 -21.94 13.88
C ARG A 155 -15.18 -20.49 13.39
N ALA A 156 -15.32 -20.27 12.08
CA ALA A 156 -15.35 -18.93 11.49
C ALA A 156 -16.52 -18.09 12.04
N PHE A 157 -17.71 -18.68 12.14
CA PHE A 157 -18.88 -18.02 12.73
C PHE A 157 -18.67 -17.65 14.20
N TYR A 158 -18.13 -18.56 15.03
CA TYR A 158 -17.84 -18.24 16.45
C TYR A 158 -16.77 -17.17 16.61
N ALA A 159 -15.73 -17.17 15.77
CA ALA A 159 -14.71 -16.13 15.77
C ALA A 159 -15.36 -14.76 15.50
N MET A 160 -16.28 -14.69 14.53
CA MET A 160 -17.00 -13.45 14.23
C MET A 160 -18.03 -13.05 15.29
N MET A 161 -18.60 -14.00 16.01
CA MET A 161 -19.49 -13.72 17.15
C MET A 161 -18.79 -12.99 18.30
N ALA A 162 -17.45 -13.05 18.41
CA ALA A 162 -16.68 -12.26 19.37
C ALA A 162 -16.62 -10.76 19.01
N VAL A 163 -16.88 -10.41 17.75
CA VAL A 163 -16.97 -9.01 17.30
C VAL A 163 -18.32 -8.43 17.76
N PRO A 164 -18.36 -7.24 18.39
CA PRO A 164 -19.60 -6.63 18.85
C PRO A 164 -20.44 -6.03 17.71
N ASP A 165 -21.70 -5.73 18.02
CA ASP A 165 -22.63 -4.92 17.21
C ASP A 165 -23.17 -5.56 15.91
N TRP A 166 -23.36 -6.90 15.90
CA TRP A 166 -24.13 -7.57 14.85
C TRP A 166 -25.63 -7.27 14.96
N GLY A 167 -26.22 -6.71 13.90
CA GLY A 167 -27.66 -6.46 13.80
C GLY A 167 -28.47 -7.70 13.43
N ARG A 168 -27.84 -8.66 12.73
CA ARG A 168 -28.41 -9.95 12.35
C ARG A 168 -27.37 -11.05 12.50
N LYS A 169 -27.78 -12.20 13.04
CA LYS A 169 -26.95 -13.38 13.24
C LYS A 169 -27.72 -14.57 12.70
N ILE A 170 -27.24 -15.20 11.63
CA ILE A 170 -27.93 -16.32 10.99
C ILE A 170 -27.05 -17.56 11.13
N ALA A 171 -27.63 -18.63 11.66
CA ALA A 171 -26.96 -19.92 11.74
C ALA A 171 -28.01 -21.05 11.66
N PRO A 172 -27.60 -22.24 11.23
CA PRO A 172 -28.44 -23.44 11.28
C PRO A 172 -29.00 -23.67 12.69
N ALA A 173 -30.27 -24.04 12.82
CA ALA A 173 -30.86 -24.28 14.14
C ALA A 173 -30.20 -25.46 14.87
N SER A 174 -29.64 -26.41 14.12
CA SER A 174 -28.88 -27.55 14.65
C SER A 174 -27.64 -27.17 15.46
N TRP A 175 -27.11 -25.94 15.28
CA TRP A 175 -25.95 -25.47 16.03
C TRP A 175 -26.29 -24.96 17.43
N GLU A 176 -27.58 -24.76 17.74
CA GLU A 176 -28.09 -24.34 19.06
C GLU A 176 -27.40 -23.08 19.62
N ILE A 177 -27.03 -22.13 18.75
CA ILE A 177 -26.34 -20.89 19.14
C ILE A 177 -27.36 -19.85 19.60
N GLU A 178 -27.17 -19.30 20.80
CA GLU A 178 -28.07 -18.28 21.34
C GLU A 178 -28.03 -16.98 20.51
N GLY A 179 -29.22 -16.44 20.23
CA GLY A 179 -29.36 -15.16 19.55
C GLY A 179 -29.15 -15.21 18.02
N THR A 180 -29.10 -16.40 17.44
CA THR A 180 -29.18 -16.59 15.98
C THR A 180 -30.61 -16.84 15.52
N GLU A 181 -30.89 -16.48 14.27
CA GLU A 181 -32.10 -16.89 13.55
C GLU A 181 -31.74 -17.89 12.46
N GLU A 182 -32.63 -18.84 12.18
CA GLU A 182 -32.50 -19.74 11.04
C GLU A 182 -33.25 -19.15 9.85
N VAL A 183 -32.55 -18.99 8.73
CA VAL A 183 -33.13 -18.46 7.49
C VAL A 183 -32.74 -19.33 6.33
N ASP A 184 -33.74 -19.78 5.56
CA ASP A 184 -33.52 -20.58 4.38
C ASP A 184 -33.02 -19.70 3.22
N LEU A 185 -31.82 -20.01 2.72
CA LEU A 185 -31.19 -19.29 1.61
C LEU A 185 -32.02 -19.40 0.32
N PHE A 186 -32.68 -20.53 0.09
CA PHE A 186 -33.55 -20.74 -1.07
C PHE A 186 -34.79 -19.83 -1.03
N ASP A 187 -35.22 -19.43 0.17
CA ASP A 187 -36.31 -18.47 0.32
C ASP A 187 -35.88 -17.01 0.11
N ILE A 188 -34.61 -16.70 0.36
CA ILE A 188 -34.05 -15.36 0.20
C ILE A 188 -33.66 -15.11 -1.26
N LEU A 189 -32.94 -16.04 -1.89
CA LEU A 189 -32.40 -15.92 -3.25
C LEU A 189 -33.35 -16.53 -4.30
N LYS A 190 -34.60 -16.03 -4.37
CA LYS A 190 -35.64 -16.53 -5.31
C LYS A 190 -35.41 -16.14 -6.77
N GLU A 191 -34.70 -15.05 -7.01
CA GLU A 191 -34.42 -14.53 -8.35
C GLU A 191 -32.92 -14.26 -8.46
N PRO A 192 -32.30 -14.44 -9.65
CA PRO A 192 -30.91 -14.07 -9.88
C PRO A 192 -30.69 -12.58 -9.58
N ARG A 193 -29.99 -12.29 -8.48
CA ARG A 193 -29.65 -10.94 -8.01
C ARG A 193 -28.17 -10.86 -7.67
N GLY A 194 -27.70 -9.67 -7.34
CA GLY A 194 -26.29 -9.43 -7.04
C GLY A 194 -25.46 -9.03 -8.27
N SER A 195 -24.32 -8.42 -7.98
CA SER A 195 -23.39 -7.93 -8.99
C SER A 195 -22.79 -9.07 -9.80
N LYS A 196 -22.71 -8.88 -11.12
CA LYS A 196 -22.22 -9.92 -12.03
C LYS A 196 -20.73 -9.82 -12.24
N LEU A 197 -20.05 -10.98 -12.27
CA LEU A 197 -18.62 -11.06 -12.57
C LEU A 197 -18.36 -10.65 -14.03
N MET A 198 -17.29 -9.88 -14.23
CA MET A 198 -16.81 -9.37 -15.51
C MET A 198 -15.33 -9.64 -15.63
N ARG A 199 -14.83 -9.81 -16.85
CA ARG A 199 -13.38 -9.95 -17.08
C ARG A 199 -12.65 -8.64 -16.89
N ILE A 200 -11.53 -8.71 -16.19
CA ILE A 200 -10.63 -7.56 -15.95
C ILE A 200 -10.10 -7.01 -17.31
N ASP A 201 -9.78 -7.90 -18.26
CA ASP A 201 -9.25 -7.55 -19.59
C ASP A 201 -10.16 -6.67 -20.49
N LYS A 202 -11.48 -6.68 -20.28
CA LYS A 202 -12.39 -5.92 -21.16
C LYS A 202 -12.27 -4.41 -20.98
N ALA A 203 -11.69 -3.94 -19.87
CA ALA A 203 -11.39 -2.53 -19.62
C ALA A 203 -10.31 -1.97 -20.57
N ARG A 204 -9.31 -2.80 -20.86
CA ARG A 204 -8.13 -2.46 -21.69
C ARG A 204 -8.51 -2.16 -23.14
N GLN A 205 -9.51 -2.87 -23.68
CA GLN A 205 -9.94 -2.68 -25.07
C GLN A 205 -10.71 -1.37 -25.32
N GLN A 206 -11.39 -0.80 -24.31
CA GLN A 206 -12.18 0.41 -24.52
C GLN A 206 -11.30 1.66 -24.56
N LYS A 207 -10.29 1.75 -23.68
CA LYS A 207 -9.30 2.85 -23.69
C LYS A 207 -8.37 2.80 -24.92
N THR A 208 -7.97 1.61 -25.38
CA THR A 208 -7.07 1.46 -26.55
C THR A 208 -7.72 1.88 -27.88
N LYS A 209 -9.03 1.64 -28.06
CA LYS A 209 -9.76 2.04 -29.29
C LYS A 209 -9.92 3.56 -29.42
N ILE A 210 -10.06 4.29 -28.31
CA ILE A 210 -10.19 5.75 -28.30
C ILE A 210 -8.86 6.41 -28.68
N ILE A 211 -7.75 5.96 -28.09
CA ILE A 211 -6.41 6.51 -28.35
C ILE A 211 -5.99 6.26 -29.81
N ILE A 212 -6.23 5.06 -30.34
CA ILE A 212 -5.96 4.74 -31.76
C ILE A 212 -6.85 5.60 -32.68
N GLY A 213 -8.11 5.84 -32.32
CA GLY A 213 -9.01 6.70 -33.10
C GLY A 213 -8.52 8.15 -33.18
N VAL A 214 -8.06 8.72 -32.07
CA VAL A 214 -7.53 10.09 -32.02
C VAL A 214 -6.19 10.20 -32.75
N ALA A 215 -5.30 9.22 -32.59
CA ALA A 215 -4.02 9.17 -33.31
C ALA A 215 -4.23 9.01 -34.82
N ALA A 216 -5.15 8.15 -35.25
CA ALA A 216 -5.49 7.98 -36.66
C ALA A 216 -6.09 9.27 -37.27
N LEU A 217 -6.95 9.98 -36.53
CA LEU A 217 -7.49 11.28 -36.97
C LEU A 217 -6.39 12.33 -37.10
N LEU A 218 -5.46 12.40 -36.13
CA LEU A 218 -4.30 13.31 -36.19
C LEU A 218 -3.42 13.02 -37.40
N ILE A 219 -3.12 11.76 -37.68
CA ILE A 219 -2.34 11.35 -38.85
C ILE A 219 -3.07 11.72 -40.15
N LEU A 220 -4.39 11.57 -40.21
CA LEU A 220 -5.21 11.93 -41.37
C LEU A 220 -5.21 13.46 -41.61
N VAL A 221 -5.32 14.26 -40.54
CA VAL A 221 -5.27 15.73 -40.61
C VAL A 221 -3.89 16.23 -41.04
N ILE A 222 -2.82 15.66 -40.48
CA ILE A 222 -1.44 16.00 -40.85
C ILE A 222 -1.15 15.59 -42.30
N GLY A 223 -1.58 14.39 -42.70
CA GLY A 223 -1.47 13.89 -44.07
C GLY A 223 -2.21 14.78 -45.08
N TYR A 224 -3.43 15.21 -44.75
CA TYR A 224 -4.21 16.14 -45.57
C TYR A 224 -3.50 17.49 -45.73
N LYS A 225 -2.95 18.07 -44.64
CA LYS A 225 -2.21 19.33 -44.72
C LYS A 225 -0.96 19.22 -45.60
N LEU A 226 -0.17 18.16 -45.45
CA LEU A 226 1.03 17.94 -46.27
C LEU A 226 0.68 17.73 -47.76
N PHE A 227 -0.38 16.97 -48.06
CA PHE A 227 -0.83 16.76 -49.44
C PHE A 227 -1.35 18.05 -50.09
N SER A 228 -2.07 18.89 -49.34
CA SER A 228 -2.59 20.17 -49.84
C SER A 228 -1.49 21.18 -50.21
N THR A 229 -0.32 21.11 -49.56
CA THR A 229 0.81 21.99 -49.88
C THR A 229 1.53 21.63 -51.18
N MET A 230 1.40 20.41 -51.70
CA MET A 230 1.98 20.01 -52.99
C MET A 230 1.18 20.51 -54.20
N PHE A 231 -0.07 20.95 -54.01
CA PHE A 231 -0.93 21.50 -55.06
C PHE A 231 -1.24 22.99 -54.87
N ALA A 232 -0.59 23.65 -53.91
CA ALA A 232 -0.72 25.09 -53.72
C ALA A 232 0.02 25.84 -54.85
N PRO A 233 -0.64 26.76 -55.59
CA PRO A 233 0.00 27.50 -56.67
C PRO A 233 1.13 28.39 -56.12
N ALA A 234 2.29 28.34 -56.77
CA ALA A 234 3.52 29.01 -56.34
C ALA A 234 3.31 30.53 -56.11
N PRO A 235 3.81 31.10 -55.00
CA PRO A 235 3.69 32.54 -54.75
C PRO A 235 4.51 33.34 -55.76
N LYS A 236 3.90 34.40 -56.31
CA LYS A 236 4.53 35.31 -57.28
C LYS A 236 5.78 35.95 -56.66
N ARG A 237 6.92 35.80 -57.35
CA ARG A 237 8.23 36.35 -56.96
C ARG A 237 8.19 37.88 -56.89
N ALA A 238 8.31 38.44 -55.69
CA ALA A 238 8.59 39.86 -55.49
C ALA A 238 10.10 40.09 -55.63
N PHE A 239 10.49 40.98 -56.55
CA PHE A 239 11.85 41.48 -56.70
C PHE A 239 12.27 42.23 -55.43
N ARG A 240 13.36 41.81 -54.78
CA ARG A 240 14.03 42.58 -53.73
C ARG A 240 15.24 43.29 -54.34
N PRO A 241 15.36 44.63 -54.22
CA PRO A 241 16.55 45.34 -54.65
C PRO A 241 17.75 45.01 -53.74
N ILE A 242 18.93 44.98 -54.36
CA ILE A 242 20.22 44.65 -53.74
C ILE A 242 20.65 45.79 -52.80
N ALA A 243 21.01 45.45 -51.57
CA ALA A 243 21.70 46.32 -50.62
C ALA A 243 22.56 45.45 -49.66
N PRO A 244 23.63 46.00 -49.07
CA PRO A 244 25.02 45.67 -49.34
C PRO A 244 25.60 44.56 -48.46
N LEU A 245 26.75 44.02 -48.89
CA LEU A 245 27.56 43.01 -48.19
C LEU A 245 27.75 43.37 -46.71
N LYS A 246 27.21 42.53 -45.82
CA LYS A 246 27.56 42.54 -44.40
C LYS A 246 28.98 41.97 -44.24
N PRO A 247 29.82 42.55 -43.35
CA PRO A 247 31.18 42.07 -43.10
C PRO A 247 31.17 40.64 -42.58
N LEU A 248 32.25 39.90 -42.83
CA LEU A 248 32.55 38.61 -42.20
C LEU A 248 32.36 38.74 -40.68
N GLU A 249 31.25 38.23 -40.17
CA GLU A 249 31.09 37.93 -38.75
C GLU A 249 32.12 36.84 -38.44
N ILE A 250 33.12 37.24 -37.67
CA ILE A 250 33.96 36.32 -36.90
C ILE A 250 32.98 35.42 -36.16
N GLU A 251 33.09 34.11 -36.39
CA GLU A 251 32.32 33.11 -35.68
C GLU A 251 32.64 33.27 -34.20
N GLU A 252 31.75 33.99 -33.50
CA GLU A 252 31.79 34.15 -32.06
C GLU A 252 31.65 32.74 -31.51
N GLU A 253 32.73 32.28 -30.87
CA GLU A 253 32.81 30.98 -30.23
C GLU A 253 31.56 30.83 -29.37
N LYS A 254 30.68 29.93 -29.79
CA LYS A 254 29.43 29.64 -29.11
C LYS A 254 29.82 29.07 -27.76
N GLU A 255 29.94 29.94 -26.75
CA GLU A 255 30.15 29.53 -25.37
C GLU A 255 29.11 28.46 -25.09
N LEU A 256 29.59 27.24 -24.83
CA LEU A 256 28.75 26.17 -24.34
C LEU A 256 28.04 26.71 -23.10
N PRO A 257 26.73 26.43 -22.91
CA PRO A 257 26.04 26.83 -21.71
C PRO A 257 26.87 26.39 -20.50
N PRO A 258 27.06 27.26 -19.49
CA PRO A 258 27.86 26.92 -18.33
C PRO A 258 27.36 25.59 -17.75
N PRO A 259 28.27 24.72 -17.26
CA PRO A 259 27.86 23.46 -16.64
C PRO A 259 26.80 23.76 -15.59
N VAL A 260 25.66 23.05 -15.67
CA VAL A 260 24.54 23.25 -14.75
C VAL A 260 25.03 22.88 -13.36
N GLU A 261 25.22 23.90 -12.52
CA GLU A 261 25.60 23.73 -11.14
C GLU A 261 24.44 23.08 -10.39
N VAL A 262 24.55 21.79 -10.06
CA VAL A 262 23.55 21.12 -9.22
C VAL A 262 23.86 21.47 -7.77
N LYS A 263 23.04 22.33 -7.18
CA LYS A 263 23.13 22.69 -5.76
C LYS A 263 22.41 21.62 -4.93
N PRO A 264 22.90 21.26 -3.73
CA PRO A 264 22.27 20.22 -2.91
C PRO A 264 20.78 20.48 -2.63
N TRP A 265 20.43 21.74 -2.40
CA TRP A 265 19.06 22.18 -2.11
C TRP A 265 18.14 22.29 -3.33
N GLU A 266 18.58 21.88 -4.53
CA GLU A 266 17.72 21.79 -5.72
C GLU A 266 16.88 20.52 -5.77
N LYS A 267 17.23 19.51 -4.94
CA LYS A 267 16.54 18.21 -4.87
C LYS A 267 16.37 17.76 -3.42
N LEU A 268 15.68 18.56 -2.62
CA LEU A 268 15.38 18.25 -1.23
C LEU A 268 14.16 17.34 -1.13
N VAL A 269 14.26 16.33 -0.28
CA VAL A 269 13.11 15.49 0.08
C VAL A 269 12.06 16.33 0.81
N SER A 270 10.79 16.20 0.43
CA SER A 270 9.68 16.84 1.12
C SER A 270 9.62 16.33 2.57
N VAL A 271 9.82 17.24 3.52
CA VAL A 271 9.78 16.94 4.95
C VAL A 271 8.42 16.38 5.37
N GLU A 272 7.34 16.99 4.90
CA GLU A 272 5.98 16.57 5.22
C GLU A 272 5.66 15.16 4.69
N ASP A 273 6.00 14.89 3.43
CA ASP A 273 5.76 13.58 2.82
C ASP A 273 6.59 12.50 3.52
N PHE A 274 7.88 12.78 3.82
CA PHE A 274 8.75 11.85 4.53
C PHE A 274 8.26 11.55 5.96
N VAL A 275 7.93 12.57 6.74
CA VAL A 275 7.42 12.43 8.11
C VAL A 275 6.12 11.62 8.14
N ASN A 276 5.17 11.94 7.27
CA ASN A 276 3.87 11.28 7.26
C ASN A 276 3.99 9.81 6.84
N ARG A 277 4.82 9.50 5.83
CA ARG A 277 5.09 8.12 5.42
C ARG A 277 5.82 7.33 6.49
N CYS A 278 6.84 7.92 7.12
CA CYS A 278 7.53 7.27 8.24
C CYS A 278 6.57 6.97 9.39
N TYR A 279 5.73 7.92 9.78
CA TYR A 279 4.74 7.73 10.83
C TYR A 279 3.76 6.60 10.49
N ALA A 280 3.23 6.58 9.26
CA ALA A 280 2.34 5.51 8.80
C ALA A 280 3.03 4.13 8.85
N GLY A 281 4.27 4.02 8.34
CA GLY A 281 5.04 2.78 8.36
C GLY A 281 5.36 2.29 9.78
N VAL A 282 5.68 3.20 10.70
CA VAL A 282 5.87 2.88 12.12
C VAL A 282 4.59 2.32 12.74
N MET A 283 3.43 2.96 12.50
CA MET A 283 2.16 2.48 13.03
C MET A 283 1.79 1.10 12.48
N GLN A 284 2.11 0.84 11.21
CA GLN A 284 1.88 -0.45 10.59
C GLN A 284 2.74 -1.55 11.22
N ILE A 285 4.03 -1.33 11.41
CA ILE A 285 4.91 -2.32 12.06
C ILE A 285 4.52 -2.54 13.52
N LYS A 286 4.13 -1.47 14.24
CA LYS A 286 3.64 -1.61 15.62
C LYS A 286 2.36 -2.45 15.72
N SER A 287 1.54 -2.48 14.66
CA SER A 287 0.33 -3.30 14.64
C SER A 287 0.59 -4.78 14.38
N MET A 288 1.82 -5.12 13.95
CA MET A 288 2.21 -6.49 13.67
C MET A 288 2.47 -7.27 14.97
N ILE A 289 1.73 -8.37 15.14
CA ILE A 289 1.88 -9.25 16.31
C ILE A 289 2.57 -10.54 15.86
N VAL A 290 3.82 -10.72 16.30
CA VAL A 290 4.60 -11.94 16.01
C VAL A 290 4.93 -12.65 17.34
N PRO A 291 4.21 -13.73 17.69
CA PRO A 291 4.44 -14.45 18.94
C PRO A 291 5.88 -14.94 19.08
N GLY A 292 6.50 -14.69 20.24
CA GLY A 292 7.88 -15.10 20.53
C GLY A 292 8.97 -14.29 19.85
N TRP A 293 8.61 -13.24 19.10
CA TRP A 293 9.55 -12.33 18.46
C TRP A 293 9.36 -10.91 18.98
N LYS A 294 10.46 -10.23 19.23
CA LYS A 294 10.49 -8.85 19.69
C LYS A 294 11.01 -7.94 18.59
N VAL A 295 10.24 -6.91 18.27
CA VAL A 295 10.62 -5.84 17.36
C VAL A 295 11.53 -4.83 18.05
N GLY A 296 12.59 -4.41 17.36
CA GLY A 296 13.54 -3.40 17.78
C GLY A 296 13.08 -1.97 17.47
N ASN A 297 13.97 -1.00 17.59
CA ASN A 297 13.64 0.36 17.18
C ASN A 297 13.45 0.43 15.67
N ILE A 298 12.56 1.33 15.25
CA ILE A 298 12.22 1.50 13.85
C ILE A 298 12.93 2.73 13.31
N GLN A 299 13.77 2.54 12.30
CA GLN A 299 14.52 3.61 11.65
C GLN A 299 13.90 3.93 10.29
N CYS A 300 13.66 5.20 10.01
CA CYS A 300 13.20 5.72 8.73
C CYS A 300 14.30 6.56 8.11
N THR A 301 14.54 6.34 6.83
CA THR A 301 15.36 7.17 5.95
C THR A 301 14.55 7.48 4.69
N PRO A 302 14.96 8.44 3.85
CA PRO A 302 14.25 8.70 2.59
C PRO A 302 14.13 7.48 1.66
N SER A 303 14.98 6.47 1.81
CA SER A 303 14.88 5.21 1.05
C SER A 303 13.79 4.27 1.57
N GLY A 304 13.43 4.36 2.84
CA GLY A 304 12.60 3.35 3.46
C GLY A 304 12.72 3.31 4.97
N LEU A 305 11.97 2.39 5.55
CA LEU A 305 11.98 2.07 6.95
C LEU A 305 12.71 0.74 7.14
N SER A 306 13.42 0.58 8.25
CA SER A 306 14.04 -0.68 8.67
C SER A 306 13.88 -0.92 10.16
N THR A 307 13.71 -2.17 10.55
CA THR A 307 13.64 -2.59 11.96
C THR A 307 14.23 -3.97 12.14
N ASP A 308 14.86 -4.19 13.27
CA ASP A 308 15.31 -5.52 13.68
C ASP A 308 14.18 -6.29 14.37
N TRP A 309 14.19 -7.61 14.24
CA TRP A 309 13.35 -8.56 14.96
C TRP A 309 14.25 -9.61 15.59
N THR A 310 14.03 -9.91 16.87
CA THR A 310 14.82 -10.90 17.62
C THR A 310 13.91 -11.93 18.25
N MET A 311 14.25 -13.21 18.11
CA MET A 311 13.49 -14.32 18.69
C MET A 311 13.78 -14.42 20.19
N GLU A 312 12.74 -14.32 21.02
CA GLU A 312 12.80 -14.59 22.46
C GLU A 312 12.44 -16.05 22.76
N TRP A 313 11.46 -16.60 22.04
CA TRP A 313 11.05 -18.01 22.10
C TRP A 313 10.30 -18.40 20.80
N GLY A 314 10.07 -19.69 20.57
CA GLY A 314 9.40 -20.17 19.34
C GLY A 314 10.37 -20.59 18.23
N HIS A 315 9.97 -20.44 16.97
CA HIS A 315 10.77 -20.82 15.80
C HIS A 315 10.57 -19.86 14.61
N LEU A 316 11.52 -19.92 13.66
CA LEU A 316 11.56 -19.07 12.47
C LEU A 316 10.28 -19.10 11.61
N GLY A 317 9.56 -20.22 11.59
CA GLY A 317 8.33 -20.37 10.80
C GLY A 317 7.23 -19.39 11.22
N ILE A 318 7.18 -19.01 12.50
CA ILE A 318 6.22 -18.02 13.01
C ILE A 318 6.49 -16.65 12.40
N LEU A 319 7.76 -16.22 12.38
CA LEU A 319 8.15 -14.95 11.79
C LEU A 319 7.89 -14.92 10.28
N LYS A 320 8.23 -16.00 9.56
CA LYS A 320 8.01 -16.08 8.11
C LYS A 320 6.52 -15.98 7.77
N ARG A 321 5.67 -16.76 8.47
CA ARG A 321 4.23 -16.70 8.28
C ARG A 321 3.68 -15.32 8.59
N ALA A 322 4.16 -14.67 9.65
CA ALA A 322 3.74 -13.32 9.96
C ALA A 322 4.19 -12.33 8.87
N PHE A 323 5.41 -12.42 8.35
CA PHE A 323 5.85 -11.58 7.22
C PHE A 323 5.10 -11.85 5.92
N GLU A 324 4.57 -13.06 5.71
CA GLU A 324 3.68 -13.38 4.60
C GLU A 324 2.28 -12.79 4.81
N GLU A 325 1.73 -12.90 6.02
CA GLU A 325 0.37 -12.46 6.37
C GLU A 325 0.26 -10.93 6.49
N TYR A 326 1.23 -10.29 7.15
CA TYR A 326 1.33 -8.83 7.24
C TYR A 326 2.13 -8.21 6.09
N GLY A 327 2.54 -9.04 5.11
CA GLY A 327 3.34 -8.63 3.97
C GLY A 327 2.67 -7.51 3.20
N MET A 328 3.44 -6.48 2.88
CA MET A 328 2.95 -5.28 2.20
C MET A 328 3.87 -4.90 1.04
N PRO A 329 3.40 -4.13 0.04
CA PRO A 329 4.23 -3.73 -1.09
C PRO A 329 5.52 -3.02 -0.64
N GLY A 330 6.66 -3.51 -1.13
CA GLY A 330 7.96 -2.97 -0.77
C GLY A 330 8.52 -3.45 0.57
N PHE A 331 7.83 -4.37 1.26
CA PHE A 331 8.37 -5.07 2.42
C PHE A 331 9.33 -6.17 1.97
N ASP A 332 10.51 -6.20 2.58
CA ASP A 332 11.53 -7.22 2.38
C ASP A 332 12.21 -7.52 3.72
N PHE A 333 12.75 -8.72 3.88
CA PHE A 333 13.44 -9.11 5.10
C PHE A 333 14.65 -10.00 4.84
N MET A 334 15.65 -9.84 5.69
CA MET A 334 16.86 -10.65 5.70
C MET A 334 16.97 -11.38 7.05
N LEU A 335 17.21 -12.69 6.99
CA LEU A 335 17.41 -13.51 8.18
C LEU A 335 18.89 -13.63 8.50
N SER A 336 19.23 -13.74 9.79
CA SER A 336 20.57 -14.14 10.20
C SER A 336 20.84 -15.61 9.90
N ASP A 337 22.12 -15.98 9.83
CA ASP A 337 22.55 -17.37 9.57
C ASP A 337 22.00 -18.37 10.61
N THR A 338 21.74 -17.91 11.83
CA THR A 338 21.16 -18.73 12.92
C THR A 338 19.63 -18.77 12.89
N GLY A 339 18.98 -17.90 12.10
CA GLY A 339 17.52 -17.79 12.04
C GLY A 339 16.87 -17.25 13.33
N THR A 340 17.65 -16.65 14.23
CA THR A 340 17.19 -16.11 15.52
C THR A 340 17.00 -14.59 15.52
N SER A 341 17.36 -13.94 14.42
CA SER A 341 17.16 -12.51 14.21
C SER A 341 16.87 -12.24 12.73
N ALA A 342 16.14 -11.16 12.47
CA ALA A 342 15.82 -10.71 11.13
C ALA A 342 15.90 -9.18 11.06
N VAL A 343 16.27 -8.66 9.90
CA VAL A 343 16.12 -7.24 9.57
C VAL A 343 14.97 -7.16 8.59
N ALA A 344 13.90 -6.49 8.97
CA ALA A 344 12.80 -6.17 8.07
C ALA A 344 12.97 -4.74 7.54
N SER A 345 12.61 -4.52 6.29
CA SER A 345 12.66 -3.23 5.63
C SER A 345 11.42 -3.01 4.80
N LEU A 346 11.01 -1.75 4.71
CA LEU A 346 9.86 -1.32 3.94
C LEU A 346 10.28 -0.13 3.07
N SER A 347 10.20 -0.29 1.75
CA SER A 347 10.47 0.78 0.80
C SER A 347 9.41 1.88 0.89
N MET A 348 9.83 3.14 0.96
CA MET A 348 8.90 4.30 0.95
C MET A 348 8.51 4.77 -0.46
N GLY A 349 9.06 4.13 -1.50
CA GLY A 349 8.88 4.53 -2.89
C GLY A 349 9.54 5.87 -3.22
N GLU A 350 9.15 6.48 -4.35
CA GLU A 350 9.61 7.83 -4.70
C GLU A 350 8.92 8.87 -3.80
N ILE A 351 9.70 9.52 -2.94
CA ILE A 351 9.24 10.64 -2.11
C ILE A 351 9.33 11.94 -2.93
N ALA A 352 8.35 12.82 -2.77
CA ALA A 352 8.33 14.10 -3.48
C ALA A 352 9.60 14.91 -3.17
N VAL A 353 10.24 15.44 -4.22
CA VAL A 353 11.38 16.36 -4.10
C VAL A 353 11.00 17.77 -4.50
N HIS A 354 11.64 18.75 -3.87
CA HIS A 354 11.45 20.16 -4.15
C HIS A 354 12.78 20.92 -4.11
N SER A 355 12.76 22.14 -4.64
CA SER A 355 13.91 23.05 -4.62
C SER A 355 13.58 24.22 -3.71
N GLU A 356 14.46 24.50 -2.75
CA GLU A 356 14.30 25.64 -1.86
C GLU A 356 15.64 26.32 -1.62
N THR A 357 15.66 27.65 -1.63
CA THR A 357 16.90 28.40 -1.44
C THR A 357 17.15 28.65 0.05
N PRO A 358 18.36 28.31 0.57
CA PRO A 358 18.77 28.68 1.91
C PRO A 358 18.61 30.18 2.17
N LYS A 359 18.23 30.54 3.40
CA LYS A 359 18.07 31.96 3.80
C LYS A 359 18.93 32.37 5.00
N TYR A 360 19.28 31.42 5.85
CA TYR A 360 19.93 31.70 7.13
C TYR A 360 21.39 31.30 7.10
N SER A 361 22.24 32.13 7.70
CA SER A 361 23.61 31.75 8.03
C SER A 361 23.64 30.67 9.12
N ILE A 362 24.74 29.92 9.23
CA ILE A 362 24.92 28.94 10.30
C ILE A 362 24.76 29.57 11.69
N TYR A 363 25.20 30.82 11.86
CA TYR A 363 25.07 31.55 13.11
C TYR A 363 23.59 31.81 13.46
N GLU A 364 22.81 32.33 12.51
CA GLU A 364 21.37 32.58 12.68
C GLU A 364 20.60 31.28 12.92
N LEU A 365 20.91 30.21 12.16
CA LEU A 365 20.31 28.89 12.36
C LEU A 365 20.56 28.37 13.77
N ARG A 366 21.80 28.48 14.27
CA ARG A 366 22.15 28.03 15.63
C ARG A 366 21.40 28.83 16.68
N GLU A 367 21.29 30.14 16.53
CA GLU A 367 20.58 31.02 17.46
C GLU A 367 19.08 30.66 17.52
N GLU A 368 18.42 30.61 16.36
CA GLU A 368 16.98 30.30 16.26
C GLU A 368 16.66 28.89 16.79
N TRP A 369 17.43 27.87 16.39
CA TRP A 369 17.24 26.51 16.92
C TRP A 369 17.44 26.44 18.42
N THR A 370 18.48 27.10 18.94
CA THR A 370 18.73 27.14 20.38
C THR A 370 17.57 27.80 21.12
N ASN A 371 17.03 28.91 20.59
CA ASN A 371 15.89 29.61 21.18
C ASN A 371 14.62 28.74 21.23
N ILE A 372 14.28 28.05 20.13
CA ILE A 372 13.12 27.15 20.05
C ILE A 372 13.24 26.04 21.10
N PHE A 373 14.37 25.35 21.14
CA PHE A 373 14.59 24.21 22.04
C PHE A 373 14.68 24.62 23.52
N GLN A 374 15.23 25.80 23.81
CA GLN A 374 15.22 26.35 25.17
C GLN A 374 13.80 26.71 25.64
N ALA A 375 12.95 27.25 24.76
CA ALA A 375 11.58 27.63 25.10
C ALA A 375 10.73 26.41 25.52
N ILE A 376 10.93 25.28 24.86
CA ILE A 376 10.24 24.01 25.16
C ILE A 376 11.03 23.11 26.14
N LYS A 377 12.18 23.57 26.63
CA LYS A 377 13.06 22.88 27.60
C LYS A 377 13.51 21.49 27.11
N GLN A 378 13.87 21.41 25.84
CA GLN A 378 14.32 20.18 25.20
C GLN A 378 15.78 20.31 24.77
N ASN A 379 16.52 19.21 24.81
CA ASN A 379 17.92 19.19 24.39
C ASN A 379 18.01 18.99 22.87
N VAL A 380 18.95 19.70 22.24
CA VAL A 380 19.32 19.53 20.84
C VAL A 380 20.83 19.52 20.70
N THR A 381 21.35 18.65 19.85
CA THR A 381 22.75 18.64 19.42
C THR A 381 22.84 19.40 18.09
N LEU A 382 23.83 20.29 17.97
CA LEU A 382 24.05 21.12 16.78
C LEU A 382 25.53 21.08 16.37
N SER A 383 25.83 20.57 15.19
CA SER A 383 27.17 20.47 14.62
C SER A 383 27.29 21.22 13.29
N GLU A 384 28.43 21.85 13.07
CA GLU A 384 28.74 22.49 11.78
C GLU A 384 29.44 21.48 10.88
N GLU A 385 28.91 21.32 9.67
CA GLU A 385 29.38 20.38 8.68
C GLU A 385 29.51 21.06 7.32
N SER A 386 30.23 20.42 6.41
CA SER A 386 30.38 20.90 5.04
C SER A 386 30.36 19.75 4.05
N GLU A 387 29.74 19.96 2.91
CA GLU A 387 29.64 18.99 1.83
C GLU A 387 30.37 19.48 0.58
N GLN A 388 31.18 18.60 -0.02
CA GLN A 388 31.95 18.93 -1.22
C GLN A 388 31.24 18.39 -2.46
N ALA A 389 30.72 19.28 -3.30
CA ALA A 389 30.26 18.90 -4.63
C ALA A 389 31.38 19.08 -5.64
N THR A 390 31.78 17.96 -6.26
CA THR A 390 32.84 17.94 -7.26
C THR A 390 32.22 17.82 -8.65
N GLN A 391 32.44 18.84 -9.48
CA GLN A 391 31.97 18.88 -10.87
C GLN A 391 33.14 18.66 -11.82
N VAL A 392 33.00 17.67 -12.69
CA VAL A 392 33.98 17.38 -13.75
C VAL A 392 33.52 18.07 -15.03
N ILE A 393 34.24 19.11 -15.42
CA ILE A 393 34.05 19.83 -16.67
C ILE A 393 34.86 19.13 -17.75
N PRO A 394 34.24 18.60 -18.83
CA PRO A 394 34.96 18.02 -19.95
C PRO A 394 35.94 19.04 -20.54
N GLY A 395 37.19 18.62 -20.79
CA GLY A 395 38.17 19.51 -21.40
C GLY A 395 37.83 19.80 -22.87
N GLN A 396 37.92 21.08 -23.27
CA GLN A 396 37.79 21.45 -24.69
C GLN A 396 38.96 20.86 -25.50
N ASN A 397 38.67 20.42 -26.74
CA ASN A 397 39.66 20.02 -27.75
C ASN A 397 40.74 19.02 -27.28
N GLY A 398 40.34 18.00 -26.51
CA GLY A 398 41.27 16.97 -26.01
C GLY A 398 42.11 17.41 -24.81
N GLY A 399 41.79 18.55 -24.19
CA GLY A 399 42.33 18.92 -22.89
C GLY A 399 41.86 17.99 -21.78
N GLU A 400 42.64 17.88 -20.71
CA GLU A 400 42.24 17.10 -19.53
C GLU A 400 40.98 17.71 -18.89
N PRO A 401 40.05 16.88 -18.39
CA PRO A 401 38.87 17.35 -17.69
C PRO A 401 39.27 18.18 -16.46
N ARG A 402 38.58 19.31 -16.27
CA ARG A 402 38.80 20.20 -15.13
C ARG A 402 37.82 19.86 -14.03
N THR A 403 38.33 19.72 -12.82
CA THR A 403 37.50 19.41 -11.65
C THR A 403 37.31 20.68 -10.81
N ILE A 404 36.07 21.11 -10.63
CA ILE A 404 35.71 22.19 -9.69
C ILE A 404 35.08 21.56 -8.47
N THR A 405 35.67 21.77 -7.29
CA THR A 405 35.08 21.37 -6.01
C THR A 405 34.50 22.60 -5.32
N LYS A 406 33.18 22.61 -5.12
CA LYS A 406 32.47 23.61 -4.29
C LYS A 406 32.16 23.02 -2.93
N VAL A 407 32.26 23.87 -1.90
CA VAL A 407 31.94 23.51 -0.51
C VAL A 407 30.62 24.17 -0.14
N TYR A 408 29.69 23.39 0.38
CA TYR A 408 28.41 23.87 0.91
C TYR A 408 28.38 23.64 2.42
N ASN A 409 28.30 24.72 3.19
CA ASN A 409 28.20 24.62 4.63
C ASN A 409 26.78 24.28 5.05
N LYS A 410 26.65 23.57 6.17
CA LYS A 410 25.37 23.16 6.73
C LYS A 410 25.45 23.01 8.24
N LEU A 411 24.31 23.22 8.89
CA LEU A 411 24.13 22.94 10.31
C LEU A 411 23.38 21.60 10.44
N ALA A 412 24.05 20.59 10.98
CA ALA A 412 23.43 19.32 11.34
C ALA A 412 22.83 19.41 12.74
N PHE A 413 21.68 18.78 12.93
CA PHE A 413 20.96 18.77 14.21
C PHE A 413 20.49 17.37 14.57
N GLY A 414 20.41 17.11 15.88
CA GLY A 414 19.87 15.87 16.44
C GLY A 414 19.11 16.12 17.74
N PHE A 415 17.95 15.52 17.91
CA PHE A 415 17.20 15.58 19.17
C PHE A 415 16.21 14.42 19.31
N SER A 416 15.73 14.18 20.54
CA SER A 416 14.69 13.19 20.82
C SER A 416 13.49 13.84 21.51
N SER A 417 12.28 13.45 21.14
CA SER A 417 11.01 14.01 21.62
C SER A 417 9.98 12.92 21.88
N ASP A 418 9.16 13.11 22.90
CA ASP A 418 7.93 12.34 23.15
C ASP A 418 6.70 12.93 22.42
N LEU A 419 6.84 14.10 21.78
CA LEU A 419 5.77 14.71 21.00
C LEU A 419 5.53 13.96 19.68
N PRO A 420 4.27 13.88 19.20
CA PRO A 420 3.96 13.35 17.89
C PRO A 420 4.72 14.08 16.77
N VAL A 421 5.13 13.34 15.74
CA VAL A 421 5.92 13.87 14.61
C VAL A 421 5.21 15.02 13.88
N SER A 422 3.88 15.02 13.89
CA SER A 422 3.05 16.09 13.32
C SER A 422 3.24 17.44 13.99
N GLU A 423 3.54 17.48 15.29
CA GLU A 423 3.77 18.73 16.04
C GLU A 423 5.07 19.42 15.61
N TRP A 424 6.04 18.65 15.09
CA TRP A 424 7.33 19.15 14.64
C TRP A 424 7.32 19.71 13.22
N LEU A 425 6.33 19.34 12.39
CA LEU A 425 6.20 19.85 11.01
C LEU A 425 6.15 21.38 10.97
N GLY A 426 5.48 22.01 11.94
CA GLY A 426 5.40 23.46 12.04
C GLY A 426 6.76 24.12 12.31
N VAL A 427 7.66 23.45 13.02
CA VAL A 427 9.04 23.91 13.24
C VAL A 427 9.88 23.71 12.00
N PHE A 428 9.82 22.52 11.39
CA PHE A 428 10.62 22.21 10.20
C PHE A 428 10.30 23.13 9.02
N ASN A 429 9.02 23.42 8.80
CA ASN A 429 8.56 24.29 7.70
C ASN A 429 8.98 25.77 7.84
N GLN A 430 9.54 26.18 9.00
CA GLN A 430 10.08 27.54 9.17
C GLN A 430 11.48 27.71 8.60
N PHE A 431 12.22 26.61 8.41
CA PHE A 431 13.60 26.62 7.98
C PHE A 431 13.72 26.16 6.53
N PRO A 432 13.97 27.10 5.59
CA PRO A 432 14.12 26.76 4.19
C PRO A 432 15.41 25.96 3.98
N ALA A 433 15.39 25.06 3.01
CA ALA A 433 16.51 24.16 2.73
C ALA A 433 16.90 23.24 3.91
N LEU A 434 15.90 22.91 4.74
CA LEU A 434 15.99 21.86 5.75
C LEU A 434 15.76 20.49 5.10
N GLU A 435 16.56 19.52 5.50
CA GLU A 435 16.43 18.13 5.10
C GLU A 435 16.47 17.23 6.35
N LEU A 436 15.49 16.35 6.48
CA LEU A 436 15.54 15.28 7.47
C LEU A 436 16.23 14.07 6.83
N LYS A 437 17.25 13.55 7.51
CA LYS A 437 18.03 12.39 7.06
C LYS A 437 17.49 11.10 7.62
N GLN A 438 17.16 11.12 8.91
CA GLN A 438 16.76 9.93 9.63
C GLN A 438 15.77 10.29 10.74
N LEU A 439 14.77 9.45 10.89
CA LEU A 439 13.87 9.43 12.04
C LEU A 439 13.97 8.06 12.69
N GLU A 440 14.03 7.98 14.01
CA GLU A 440 14.01 6.70 14.72
C GLU A 440 12.91 6.71 15.77
N TYR A 441 12.05 5.70 15.74
CA TYR A 441 11.03 5.48 16.76
C TYR A 441 11.46 4.38 17.72
N ASN A 442 11.57 4.73 19.00
CA ASN A 442 11.84 3.78 20.05
C ASN A 442 10.54 3.11 20.50
N ILE A 443 10.44 1.80 20.26
CA ILE A 443 9.24 1.02 20.57
C ILE A 443 9.01 0.91 22.09
N THR A 444 10.08 0.99 22.89
CA THR A 444 10.02 0.75 24.34
C THR A 444 9.39 1.91 25.10
N ASP A 445 9.80 3.15 24.79
CA ASP A 445 9.36 4.36 25.49
C ASP A 445 8.47 5.29 24.65
N GLY A 446 8.30 4.99 23.36
CA GLY A 446 7.48 5.76 22.44
C GLY A 446 8.10 7.09 22.00
N THR A 447 9.40 7.28 22.21
CA THR A 447 10.10 8.49 21.83
C THR A 447 10.57 8.45 20.37
N TRP A 448 10.58 9.62 19.74
CA TRP A 448 11.09 9.85 18.40
C TRP A 448 12.44 10.56 18.47
N SER A 449 13.44 10.05 17.76
CA SER A 449 14.71 10.72 17.51
C SER A 449 14.75 11.25 16.08
N TYR A 450 15.27 12.46 15.93
CA TYR A 450 15.29 13.21 14.68
C TYR A 450 16.73 13.57 14.36
N GLU A 451 17.15 13.27 13.13
CA GLU A 451 18.43 13.72 12.58
C GLU A 451 18.21 14.42 11.23
N GLY A 452 18.78 15.62 11.11
CA GLY A 452 18.62 16.42 9.91
C GLY A 452 19.73 17.44 9.74
N GLN A 453 19.61 18.21 8.67
CA GLN A 453 20.56 19.26 8.33
C GLN A 453 19.87 20.44 7.66
N ILE A 454 20.47 21.62 7.77
CA ILE A 454 19.99 22.84 7.11
C ILE A 454 21.16 23.49 6.39
N TYR A 455 20.98 23.75 5.10
CA TYR A 455 22.01 24.34 4.26
C TYR A 455 22.12 25.85 4.49
N GLU A 456 23.35 26.37 4.41
CA GLU A 456 23.65 27.82 4.40
C GLU A 456 23.66 28.35 2.96
N PRO A 457 23.28 29.63 2.71
CA PRO A 457 23.48 30.25 1.41
C PRO A 457 24.95 30.19 0.97
N SER A 458 25.23 29.59 -0.19
CA SER A 458 26.55 29.67 -0.81
C SER A 458 26.84 31.11 -1.24
N ILE A 459 27.92 31.70 -0.71
CA ILE A 459 28.44 33.02 -1.10
C ILE A 459 29.07 32.98 -2.49
#